data_AF-A0A453LIY5-F1
#
_entry.id   AF-A0A453LIY5-F1
#
_cell.length_a   1.000
_cell.length_b   1.000
_cell.length_c   1.000
_cell.angle_alpha   90.00
_cell.angle_beta   90.00
_cell.angle_gamma   90.00
#
_symmetry.space_group_name_H-M   'P 1'
#
loop_
_entity.id
_entity.type
_entity.pdbx_description
1 polymer ?
#
loop_
_entity_poly.entity_id
_entity_poly.type
_entity_poly.pdbx_seq_one_letter_code
_entity_poly.pdbx_strand_id
1 'polypeptide(L)'
;METRCVISAPGLVILELYDCVGWTPLLESLPSLVTAFINTGPYCGDNCRNSSNGDCGLESCVECYGIDDCVLLQGLSGATNLELITHKSMIFRNDVKWSPMFSKVKTLLLGDWCMAANFSGLVYFLQHSPILQRLTLELASRSEEFVIETSEIYNPAEQFLVSKHLKVVKINHVKDDKRIHQLLKVLAYHGVHLELINIEEKEDARERFSFQHE
;
A
#
# COMPACT_ATOMS: atom_id res chain seq x y z
N MET A 1 -22.34 3.16 -17.35
CA MET A 1 -21.05 2.64 -16.86
C MET A 1 -20.02 3.72 -17.13
N GLU A 2 -19.44 4.30 -16.08
CA GLU A 2 -18.27 5.17 -16.25
C GLU A 2 -17.10 4.29 -16.66
N THR A 3 -16.53 4.55 -17.84
CA THR A 3 -15.34 3.85 -18.33
C THR A 3 -14.11 4.40 -17.61
N ARG A 4 -13.33 3.53 -16.97
CA ARG A 4 -12.04 3.93 -16.39
C ARG A 4 -11.12 4.45 -17.49
N CYS A 5 -10.37 5.51 -17.18
CA CYS A 5 -9.31 5.98 -18.05
C CYS A 5 -8.20 4.93 -18.13
N VAL A 6 -7.63 4.72 -19.32
CA VAL A 6 -6.48 3.85 -19.55
C VAL A 6 -5.30 4.71 -19.96
N ILE A 7 -4.17 4.55 -19.28
CA ILE A 7 -2.92 5.23 -19.63
C ILE A 7 -2.04 4.24 -20.42
N SER A 8 -1.81 4.59 -21.69
CA SER A 8 -0.85 3.91 -22.57
C SER A 8 0.28 4.87 -22.93
N ALA A 9 1.44 4.68 -22.29
CA ALA A 9 2.61 5.53 -22.48
C ALA A 9 3.90 4.71 -22.34
N PRO A 10 4.28 3.90 -23.35
CA PRO A 10 5.38 2.94 -23.21
C PRO A 10 6.76 3.58 -22.95
N GLY A 11 6.93 4.86 -23.33
CA GLY A 11 8.13 5.65 -23.07
C GLY A 11 8.10 6.44 -21.76
N LEU A 12 7.06 6.29 -20.93
CA LEU A 12 6.94 7.02 -19.67
C LEU A 12 7.99 6.54 -18.67
N VAL A 13 8.79 7.47 -18.15
CA VAL A 13 9.88 7.20 -17.19
C VAL A 13 9.44 7.49 -15.75
N ILE A 14 8.61 8.50 -15.56
CA ILE A 14 8.10 8.93 -14.26
C ILE A 14 6.59 9.01 -14.35
N LEU A 15 5.90 8.40 -13.38
CA LEU A 15 4.46 8.51 -13.20
C LEU A 15 4.16 9.08 -11.82
N GLU A 16 3.39 10.16 -11.77
CA GLU A 16 2.86 10.72 -10.53
C GLU A 16 1.35 10.84 -10.67
N LEU A 17 0.61 10.10 -9.84
CA LEU A 17 -0.83 10.24 -9.68
C LEU A 17 -1.09 10.71 -8.26
N TYR A 18 -1.69 11.89 -8.10
CA TYR A 18 -2.02 12.48 -6.81
C TYR A 18 -3.46 12.99 -6.80
N ASP A 19 -4.17 12.75 -5.70
CA ASP A 19 -5.53 13.24 -5.43
C ASP A 19 -6.52 12.93 -6.56
N CYS A 20 -6.56 11.65 -6.97
CA CYS A 20 -7.43 11.18 -8.02
C CYS A 20 -8.90 11.31 -7.61
N VAL A 21 -9.62 12.24 -8.25
CA VAL A 21 -11.08 12.34 -8.15
C VAL A 21 -11.71 11.34 -9.12
N GLY A 22 -12.53 10.43 -8.59
CA GLY A 22 -13.13 9.34 -9.36
C GLY A 22 -12.24 8.09 -9.43
N TRP A 23 -12.48 7.22 -10.41
CA TRP A 23 -11.76 5.95 -10.53
C TRP A 23 -10.29 6.15 -10.88
N THR A 24 -9.40 5.43 -10.19
CA THR A 24 -7.97 5.40 -10.54
C THR A 24 -7.83 4.84 -11.96
N PRO A 25 -6.99 5.47 -12.81
CA PRO A 25 -6.77 4.99 -14.17
C PRO A 25 -6.11 3.60 -14.16
N LEU A 26 -6.46 2.79 -15.16
CA LEU A 26 -5.74 1.56 -15.46
C LEU A 26 -4.45 1.91 -16.20
N LEU A 27 -3.40 1.12 -15.96
CA LEU A 27 -2.12 1.29 -16.64
C LEU A 27 -1.90 0.11 -17.56
N GLU A 28 -1.69 0.39 -18.85
CA GLU A 28 -1.05 -0.60 -19.72
C GLU A 28 0.40 -0.82 -19.28
N SER A 29 1.08 -1.81 -19.87
CA SER A 29 2.49 -2.03 -19.57
C SER A 29 3.30 -0.75 -19.81
N LEU A 30 3.97 -0.26 -18.76
CA LEU A 30 4.88 0.90 -18.79
C LEU A 30 6.34 0.39 -18.69
N PRO A 31 6.91 -0.20 -19.76
CA PRO A 31 8.20 -0.89 -19.69
C PRO A 31 9.39 0.03 -19.38
N SER A 32 9.27 1.32 -19.68
CA SER A 32 10.31 2.34 -19.44
C SER A 32 10.23 3.00 -18.06
N LEU A 33 9.23 2.63 -17.25
CA LEU A 33 8.97 3.28 -15.96
C LEU A 33 10.12 3.04 -14.99
N VAL A 34 10.61 4.11 -14.37
CA VAL A 34 11.69 4.08 -13.38
C VAL A 34 11.17 4.48 -12.01
N THR A 35 10.37 5.53 -11.94
CA THR A 35 9.79 6.04 -10.70
C THR A 35 8.29 6.15 -10.83
N ALA A 36 7.56 5.66 -9.83
CA ALA A 36 6.12 5.84 -9.75
C ALA A 36 5.69 6.23 -8.34
N PHE A 37 4.82 7.24 -8.28
CA PHE A 37 4.17 7.69 -7.06
C PHE A 37 2.66 7.69 -7.30
N ILE A 38 1.93 6.95 -6.48
CA ILE A 38 0.48 6.85 -6.53
C ILE A 38 -0.07 7.25 -5.17
N ASN A 39 -0.87 8.32 -5.14
CA ASN A 39 -1.64 8.76 -4.00
C ASN A 39 -3.08 9.06 -4.44
N THR A 40 -3.99 8.12 -4.21
CA THR A 40 -5.36 8.23 -4.71
C THR A 40 -6.22 9.25 -3.94
N GLY A 41 -5.79 9.70 -2.76
CA GLY A 41 -6.58 10.64 -1.93
C GLY A 41 -7.91 10.05 -1.40
N PRO A 42 -8.67 10.85 -0.63
CA PRO A 42 -9.91 10.41 0.02
C PRO A 42 -11.11 10.36 -0.93
N TYR A 43 -11.09 11.13 -2.03
CA TYR A 43 -12.18 11.23 -3.00
C TYR A 43 -12.10 10.22 -4.15
N CYS A 44 -11.16 9.28 -4.06
CA CYS A 44 -11.03 8.20 -5.05
C CYS A 44 -12.28 7.31 -5.08
N GLY A 45 -12.73 6.98 -6.28
CA GLY A 45 -13.82 6.05 -6.54
C GLY A 45 -13.50 4.61 -6.13
N ASP A 46 -12.22 4.25 -6.01
CA ASP A 46 -11.79 2.93 -5.53
C ASP A 46 -11.84 2.79 -4.00
N ASN A 47 -12.18 3.85 -3.27
CA ASN A 47 -12.34 3.80 -1.82
C ASN A 47 -13.70 3.19 -1.49
N CYS A 48 -13.71 2.00 -0.90
CA CYS A 48 -14.95 1.42 -0.36
C CYS A 48 -15.50 2.31 0.76
N ARG A 49 -16.77 2.72 0.63
CA ARG A 49 -17.46 3.57 1.60
C ARG A 49 -18.06 2.79 2.77
N ASN A 50 -18.24 1.49 2.59
CA ASN A 50 -18.92 0.61 3.55
C ASN A 50 -17.97 -0.07 4.53
N SER A 51 -16.65 0.08 4.35
CA SER A 51 -15.65 -0.52 5.21
C SER A 51 -14.45 0.39 5.36
N SER A 52 -13.91 0.43 6.57
CA SER A 52 -12.68 1.17 6.86
C SER A 52 -11.43 0.38 6.44
N ASN A 53 -11.54 -0.95 6.40
CA ASN A 53 -10.51 -1.89 5.91
C ASN A 53 -10.58 -2.14 4.40
N GLY A 54 -11.61 -1.59 3.78
CA GLY A 54 -11.87 -1.57 2.36
C GLY A 54 -12.54 -2.81 1.77
N ASP A 55 -12.53 -3.97 2.44
CA ASP A 55 -13.50 -5.03 2.13
C ASP A 55 -14.72 -4.90 3.06
N CYS A 56 -15.90 -4.75 2.47
CA CYS A 56 -17.16 -4.65 3.22
C CYS A 56 -17.98 -5.94 3.22
N GLY A 57 -17.54 -7.00 2.55
CA GLY A 57 -18.24 -8.28 2.47
C GLY A 57 -19.58 -8.23 1.72
N LEU A 58 -19.96 -7.08 1.16
CA LEU A 58 -21.16 -6.92 0.35
C LEU A 58 -20.83 -7.22 -1.11
N GLU A 59 -21.27 -8.37 -1.63
CA GLU A 59 -21.05 -8.78 -3.03
C GLU A 59 -21.47 -7.71 -4.05
N SER A 60 -22.45 -6.88 -3.71
CA SER A 60 -22.94 -5.78 -4.56
C SER A 60 -22.09 -4.50 -4.51
N CYS A 61 -21.06 -4.43 -3.66
CA CYS A 61 -20.20 -3.26 -3.54
C CYS A 61 -19.27 -3.15 -4.74
N VAL A 62 -19.54 -2.17 -5.60
CA VAL A 62 -18.79 -1.93 -6.84
C VAL A 62 -17.32 -1.61 -6.56
N GLU A 63 -17.04 -0.91 -5.47
CA GLU A 63 -15.68 -0.56 -5.04
C GLU A 63 -14.87 -1.77 -4.58
N CYS A 64 -15.53 -2.80 -4.02
CA CYS A 64 -14.86 -4.03 -3.57
C CYS A 64 -14.78 -5.10 -4.67
N TYR A 65 -15.87 -5.33 -5.39
CA TYR A 65 -16.06 -6.50 -6.26
C TYR A 65 -16.48 -6.15 -7.69
N GLY A 66 -16.72 -4.88 -8.01
CA GLY A 66 -17.09 -4.44 -9.36
C GLY A 66 -15.90 -4.21 -10.29
N ILE A 67 -14.69 -4.63 -9.89
CA ILE A 67 -13.43 -4.32 -10.59
C ILE A 67 -12.73 -5.62 -10.98
N ASP A 68 -13.15 -6.21 -12.09
CA ASP A 68 -12.57 -7.47 -12.58
C ASP A 68 -11.23 -7.28 -13.32
N ASP A 69 -10.96 -6.10 -13.91
CA ASP A 69 -9.77 -5.83 -14.76
C ASP A 69 -8.71 -4.92 -14.10
N CYS A 70 -8.47 -5.16 -12.83
CA CYS A 70 -7.57 -4.38 -11.98
C CYS A 70 -6.08 -4.64 -12.34
N VAL A 71 -5.50 -3.81 -13.23
CA VAL A 71 -4.12 -3.97 -13.78
C VAL A 71 -3.16 -2.83 -13.45
N LEU A 72 -3.49 -1.97 -12.48
CA LEU A 72 -2.66 -0.85 -12.05
C LEU A 72 -1.25 -1.31 -11.64
N LEU A 73 -1.13 -2.25 -10.70
CA LEU A 73 0.14 -2.80 -10.22
C LEU A 73 0.95 -3.47 -11.33
N GLN A 74 0.29 -4.11 -12.29
CA GLN A 74 0.97 -4.72 -13.44
C GLN A 74 1.64 -3.65 -14.31
N GLY A 75 0.98 -2.51 -14.56
CA GLY A 75 1.60 -1.38 -15.25
C GLY A 75 2.77 -0.76 -14.49
N LEU A 76 2.76 -0.84 -13.15
CA LEU A 76 3.84 -0.33 -12.28
C LEU A 76 5.03 -1.29 -12.11
N SER A 77 4.89 -2.56 -12.51
CA SER A 77 5.89 -3.62 -12.28
C SER A 77 7.28 -3.33 -12.86
N GLY A 78 7.38 -2.41 -13.83
CA GLY A 78 8.64 -1.96 -14.42
C GLY A 78 9.47 -1.01 -13.54
N ALA A 79 8.86 -0.39 -12.52
CA ALA A 79 9.49 0.64 -11.71
C ALA A 79 10.67 0.14 -10.86
N THR A 80 11.61 1.03 -10.60
CA THR A 80 12.72 0.83 -9.66
C THR A 80 12.44 1.51 -8.31
N ASN A 81 11.75 2.64 -8.34
CA ASN A 81 11.29 3.38 -7.17
C ASN A 81 9.77 3.44 -7.20
N LEU A 82 9.14 2.90 -6.16
CA LEU A 82 7.70 2.77 -6.12
C LEU A 82 7.16 3.30 -4.80
N GLU A 83 6.20 4.23 -4.88
CA GLU A 83 5.54 4.80 -3.73
C GLU A 83 4.03 4.66 -3.88
N LEU A 84 3.40 3.91 -2.97
CA LEU A 84 1.98 3.58 -3.01
C LEU A 84 1.33 4.04 -1.71
N ILE A 85 0.71 5.21 -1.76
CA ILE A 85 -0.04 5.80 -0.67
C ILE A 85 -1.52 5.76 -1.04
N THR A 86 -2.37 5.31 -0.13
CA THR A 86 -3.81 5.45 -0.31
C THR A 86 -4.49 5.47 1.04
N HIS A 87 -5.66 6.08 1.07
CA HIS A 87 -6.48 6.16 2.26
C HIS A 87 -7.25 4.87 2.50
N LYS A 88 -7.99 4.36 1.50
CA LYS A 88 -8.85 3.15 1.61
C LYS A 88 -8.97 2.39 0.28
N SER A 89 -8.05 2.61 -0.68
CA SER A 89 -8.30 2.14 -2.04
C SER A 89 -8.19 0.62 -2.17
N MET A 90 -9.24 0.02 -2.74
CA MET A 90 -9.32 -1.41 -3.05
C MET A 90 -8.53 -1.83 -4.27
N ILE A 91 -8.06 -0.86 -5.06
CA ILE A 91 -7.32 -1.16 -6.28
C ILE A 91 -6.08 -2.00 -5.98
N PHE A 92 -5.26 -1.63 -5.00
CA PHE A 92 -4.07 -2.41 -4.67
C PHE A 92 -4.41 -3.79 -4.13
N ARG A 93 -5.48 -3.92 -3.34
CA ARG A 93 -5.90 -5.21 -2.78
C ARG A 93 -6.45 -6.17 -3.83
N ASN A 94 -7.15 -5.65 -4.81
CA ASN A 94 -7.64 -6.45 -5.92
C ASN A 94 -6.51 -6.79 -6.88
N ASP A 95 -5.61 -5.85 -7.16
CA ASP A 95 -4.46 -6.07 -8.03
C ASP A 95 -3.45 -7.09 -7.49
N VAL A 96 -3.23 -7.18 -6.17
CA VAL A 96 -2.31 -8.20 -5.62
C VAL A 96 -2.76 -9.63 -5.92
N LYS A 97 -4.06 -9.87 -6.17
CA LYS A 97 -4.59 -11.18 -6.58
C LYS A 97 -4.05 -11.63 -7.94
N TRP A 98 -3.69 -10.67 -8.80
CA TRP A 98 -3.08 -10.92 -10.11
C TRP A 98 -1.59 -11.23 -10.03
N SER A 99 -0.99 -11.10 -8.85
CA SER A 99 0.37 -11.52 -8.55
C SER A 99 1.51 -10.90 -9.43
N PRO A 100 1.46 -9.60 -9.82
CA PRO A 100 2.56 -8.97 -10.55
C PRO A 100 3.91 -9.03 -9.81
N MET A 101 4.97 -9.39 -10.53
CA MET A 101 6.34 -9.41 -10.00
C MET A 101 7.04 -8.05 -10.14
N PHE A 102 7.59 -7.53 -9.05
CA PHE A 102 8.33 -6.27 -8.97
C PHE A 102 9.84 -6.50 -9.03
N SER A 103 10.29 -7.14 -10.11
CA SER A 103 11.68 -7.61 -10.28
C SER A 103 12.76 -6.50 -10.27
N LYS A 104 12.36 -5.24 -10.48
CA LYS A 104 13.27 -4.08 -10.55
C LYS A 104 13.22 -3.17 -9.32
N VAL A 105 12.21 -3.32 -8.45
CA VAL A 105 11.98 -2.42 -7.33
C VAL A 105 13.11 -2.53 -6.31
N LYS A 106 13.79 -1.40 -6.06
CA LYS A 106 14.85 -1.25 -5.06
C LYS A 106 14.41 -0.38 -3.90
N THR A 107 13.54 0.58 -4.15
CA THR A 107 12.96 1.44 -3.11
C THR A 107 11.44 1.33 -3.17
N LEU A 108 10.84 1.06 -2.01
CA LEU A 108 9.40 0.92 -1.88
C LEU A 108 8.91 1.75 -0.70
N LEU A 109 7.86 2.53 -0.93
CA LEU A 109 7.10 3.21 0.11
C LEU A 109 5.65 2.72 0.09
N LEU A 110 5.13 2.32 1.25
CA LEU A 110 3.74 1.92 1.43
C LEU A 110 3.05 2.79 2.50
N GLY A 111 1.83 3.22 2.21
CA GLY A 111 0.95 3.88 3.19
C GLY A 111 0.18 2.89 4.08
N ASP A 112 -0.66 3.42 4.99
CA ASP A 112 -1.42 2.65 5.99
C ASP A 112 -2.18 1.42 5.47
N TRP A 113 -2.67 1.47 4.22
CA TRP A 113 -3.42 0.37 3.60
C TRP A 113 -2.68 -0.98 3.61
N CYS A 114 -1.35 -0.97 3.68
CA CYS A 114 -0.53 -2.18 3.72
C CYS A 114 -0.69 -2.97 5.03
N MET A 115 -1.29 -2.36 6.06
CA MET A 115 -1.49 -2.95 7.39
C MET A 115 -2.82 -3.71 7.50
N ALA A 116 -3.79 -3.41 6.64
CA ALA A 116 -5.11 -4.01 6.70
C ALA A 116 -5.12 -5.48 6.22
N ALA A 117 -6.17 -6.25 6.51
CA ALA A 117 -6.26 -7.69 6.25
C ALA A 117 -4.94 -8.42 6.58
N ASN A 118 -4.54 -8.34 7.85
CA ASN A 118 -3.37 -9.02 8.40
C ASN A 118 -2.09 -8.78 7.60
N PHE A 119 -1.80 -7.53 7.26
CA PHE A 119 -0.56 -7.13 6.58
C PHE A 119 -0.37 -7.74 5.19
N SER A 120 -1.43 -8.23 4.55
CA SER A 120 -1.38 -8.90 3.24
C SER A 120 -0.69 -8.06 2.17
N GLY A 121 -0.98 -6.74 2.11
CA GLY A 121 -0.29 -5.83 1.20
C GLY A 121 1.21 -5.74 1.46
N LEU A 122 1.62 -5.56 2.72
CA LEU A 122 3.05 -5.55 3.09
C LEU A 122 3.74 -6.87 2.72
N VAL A 123 3.15 -7.99 3.14
CA VAL A 123 3.67 -9.35 2.89
C VAL A 123 3.84 -9.59 1.39
N TYR A 124 2.83 -9.25 0.60
CA TYR A 124 2.86 -9.35 -0.84
C TYR A 124 4.08 -8.63 -1.43
N PHE A 125 4.28 -7.35 -1.09
CA PHE A 125 5.40 -6.60 -1.67
C PHE A 125 6.77 -7.11 -1.24
N LEU A 126 6.88 -7.62 -0.01
CA LEU A 126 8.10 -8.28 0.47
C LEU A 126 8.42 -9.56 -0.31
N GLN A 127 7.41 -10.35 -0.68
CA GLN A 127 7.55 -11.56 -1.50
C GLN A 127 7.86 -11.24 -2.98
N HIS A 128 7.20 -10.23 -3.52
CA HIS A 128 7.22 -9.92 -4.96
C HIS A 128 8.33 -8.95 -5.39
N SER A 129 9.15 -8.46 -4.45
CA SER A 129 10.26 -7.52 -4.71
C SER A 129 11.62 -8.13 -4.34
N PRO A 130 12.16 -9.07 -5.15
CA PRO A 130 13.31 -9.91 -4.76
C PRO A 130 14.64 -9.17 -4.61
N ILE A 131 14.74 -7.93 -5.11
CA ILE A 131 15.93 -7.09 -5.03
C ILE A 131 15.73 -5.81 -4.20
N LEU A 132 14.65 -5.75 -3.42
CA LEU A 132 14.31 -4.61 -2.58
C LEU A 132 15.47 -4.27 -1.64
N GLN A 133 15.81 -2.98 -1.56
CA GLN A 133 16.91 -2.45 -0.74
C GLN A 133 16.43 -1.55 0.39
N ARG A 134 15.35 -0.80 0.17
CA ARG A 134 14.77 0.13 1.13
C ARG A 134 13.26 -0.02 1.15
N LEU A 135 12.72 -0.30 2.32
CA LEU A 135 11.30 -0.23 2.61
C LEU A 135 11.01 1.01 3.48
N THR A 136 10.01 1.79 3.13
CA THR A 136 9.48 2.88 3.96
C THR A 136 8.00 2.62 4.21
N LEU A 137 7.57 2.68 5.46
CA LEU A 137 6.17 2.59 5.85
C LEU A 137 5.75 3.95 6.39
N GLU A 138 4.80 4.59 5.72
CA GLU A 138 4.21 5.88 6.12
C GLU A 138 2.84 5.63 6.72
N LEU A 139 2.78 5.54 8.06
CA LEU A 139 1.59 5.17 8.83
C LEU A 139 1.01 6.41 9.49
N ALA A 140 0.11 7.09 8.78
CA ALA A 140 -0.47 8.39 9.16
C ALA A 140 -1.87 8.29 9.79
N SER A 141 -2.46 7.09 9.89
CA SER A 141 -3.81 6.89 10.43
C SER A 141 -3.79 6.12 11.76
N ARG A 142 -4.70 6.47 12.68
CA ARG A 142 -4.90 5.70 13.92
C ARG A 142 -5.80 4.48 13.67
N SER A 143 -5.63 3.46 14.50
CA SER A 143 -6.28 2.13 14.44
C SER A 143 -7.81 2.13 14.29
N GLU A 144 -8.51 3.22 14.59
CA GLU A 144 -9.98 3.29 14.47
C GLU A 144 -10.46 3.18 13.02
N GLU A 145 -9.60 3.53 12.05
CA GLU A 145 -9.91 3.38 10.62
C GLU A 145 -9.49 2.02 10.06
N PHE A 146 -8.67 1.26 10.78
CA PHE A 146 -8.19 -0.04 10.33
C PHE A 146 -8.39 -1.07 11.43
N VAL A 147 -9.52 -1.77 11.39
CA VAL A 147 -9.79 -2.90 12.28
C VAL A 147 -8.83 -4.02 11.87
N ILE A 148 -7.69 -4.12 12.53
CA ILE A 148 -6.98 -5.39 12.59
C ILE A 148 -7.97 -6.33 13.27
N GLU A 149 -8.38 -7.43 12.61
CA GLU A 149 -9.28 -8.40 13.21
C GLU A 149 -8.66 -8.88 14.52
N THR A 150 -9.17 -8.33 15.62
CA THR A 150 -8.56 -8.42 16.95
C THR A 150 -8.82 -9.80 17.53
N SER A 151 -8.02 -10.79 17.14
CA SER A 151 -7.82 -12.04 17.91
C SER A 151 -6.78 -12.98 17.30
N GLU A 152 -6.47 -12.87 16.01
CA GLU A 152 -5.55 -13.82 15.39
C GLU A 152 -4.11 -13.33 15.49
N ILE A 153 -3.33 -14.07 16.28
CA ILE A 153 -1.88 -14.14 16.12
C ILE A 153 -1.61 -14.21 14.62
N TYR A 154 -0.81 -13.28 14.09
CA TYR A 154 -0.31 -13.41 12.72
C TYR A 154 0.22 -14.82 12.50
N ASN A 155 -0.54 -15.62 11.77
CA ASN A 155 -0.30 -17.04 11.52
C ASN A 155 -0.35 -17.26 10.02
N PRO A 156 0.67 -16.79 9.28
CA PRO A 156 0.68 -16.96 7.84
C PRO A 156 0.75 -18.45 7.49
N ALA A 157 0.10 -18.83 6.39
CA ALA A 157 0.15 -20.19 5.90
C ALA A 157 1.58 -20.63 5.54
N GLU A 158 2.45 -19.68 5.15
CA GLU A 158 3.82 -19.94 4.71
C GLU A 158 4.79 -18.84 5.16
N GLN A 159 5.98 -19.26 5.61
CA GLN A 159 7.10 -18.36 5.87
C GLN A 159 7.93 -18.21 4.59
N PHE A 160 8.34 -16.98 4.29
CA PHE A 160 9.36 -16.69 3.28
C PHE A 160 10.44 -15.81 3.90
N LEU A 161 11.59 -15.76 3.24
CA LEU A 161 12.67 -14.85 3.63
C LEU A 161 12.65 -13.62 2.74
N VAL A 162 12.63 -12.45 3.37
CA VAL A 162 12.76 -11.17 2.65
C VAL A 162 14.04 -11.12 1.82
N SER A 163 14.04 -10.24 0.81
CA SER A 163 15.21 -9.95 -0.02
C SER A 163 16.47 -9.74 0.82
N LYS A 164 17.51 -10.54 0.55
CA LYS A 164 18.86 -10.35 1.13
C LYS A 164 19.50 -9.00 0.79
N HIS A 165 18.93 -8.27 -0.17
CA HIS A 165 19.39 -6.94 -0.56
C HIS A 165 18.79 -5.84 0.33
N LEU A 166 17.83 -6.16 1.20
CA LEU A 166 17.19 -5.22 2.10
C LEU A 166 18.23 -4.69 3.10
N LYS A 167 18.42 -3.38 3.11
CA LYS A 167 19.41 -2.69 3.95
C LYS A 167 18.77 -1.84 5.03
N VAL A 168 17.52 -1.43 4.83
CA VAL A 168 16.83 -0.53 5.75
C VAL A 168 15.32 -0.65 5.60
N VAL A 169 14.65 -0.64 6.74
CA VAL A 169 13.21 -0.48 6.89
C VAL A 169 12.99 0.77 7.72
N LYS A 170 12.38 1.80 7.13
CA LYS A 170 11.98 3.02 7.85
C LYS A 170 10.49 2.91 8.16
N ILE A 171 10.12 3.10 9.42
CA ILE A 171 8.75 3.07 9.90
C ILE A 171 8.43 4.44 10.47
N ASN A 172 7.60 5.19 9.77
CA ASN A 172 7.08 6.47 10.23
C ASN A 172 5.67 6.23 10.75
N HIS A 173 5.38 6.61 11.99
CA HIS A 173 4.06 6.37 12.58
C HIS A 173 3.59 7.51 13.48
N VAL A 174 2.28 7.61 13.67
CA VAL A 174 1.70 8.50 14.68
C VAL A 174 1.88 7.94 16.08
N LYS A 175 2.02 8.83 17.07
CA LYS A 175 2.17 8.46 18.47
C LYS A 175 1.06 7.48 18.93
N ASP A 176 1.43 6.52 19.78
CA ASP A 176 0.55 5.50 20.36
C ASP A 176 -0.13 4.54 19.34
N ASP A 177 0.44 4.39 18.13
CA ASP A 177 -0.03 3.39 17.15
C ASP A 177 0.23 1.96 17.64
N LYS A 178 -0.83 1.32 18.15
CA LYS A 178 -0.81 -0.05 18.69
C LYS A 178 -0.46 -1.12 17.65
N ARG A 179 -0.55 -0.80 16.35
CA ARG A 179 -0.29 -1.75 15.25
C ARG A 179 1.20 -2.02 15.07
N ILE A 180 2.07 -1.13 15.54
CA ILE A 180 3.53 -1.20 15.39
C ILE A 180 4.08 -2.48 16.00
N HIS A 181 3.61 -2.88 17.19
CA HIS A 181 4.06 -4.13 17.82
C HIS A 181 3.80 -5.36 16.94
N GLN A 182 2.63 -5.39 16.29
CA GLN A 182 2.26 -6.50 15.42
C GLN A 182 3.03 -6.46 14.09
N LEU A 183 3.25 -5.26 13.54
CA LEU A 183 4.10 -5.06 12.36
C LEU A 183 5.52 -5.59 12.58
N LEU A 184 6.13 -5.28 13.73
CA LEU A 184 7.46 -5.76 14.07
C LEU A 184 7.52 -7.30 14.14
N LYS A 185 6.47 -7.95 14.66
CA LYS A 185 6.38 -9.42 14.64
C LYS A 185 6.31 -9.98 13.22
N VAL A 186 5.52 -9.36 12.34
CA VAL A 186 5.41 -9.78 10.92
C VAL A 186 6.76 -9.65 10.22
N LEU A 187 7.44 -8.51 10.39
CA LEU A 187 8.76 -8.26 9.80
C LEU A 187 9.78 -9.28 10.32
N ALA A 188 9.83 -9.51 11.64
CA ALA A 188 10.72 -10.49 12.24
C ALA A 188 10.43 -11.92 11.76
N TYR A 189 9.14 -12.27 11.62
CA TYR A 189 8.73 -13.58 11.11
C TYR A 189 9.26 -13.86 9.70
N HIS A 190 9.34 -12.84 8.83
CA HIS A 190 9.89 -12.96 7.47
C HIS A 190 11.40 -12.69 7.37
N GLY A 191 12.11 -12.63 8.51
CA GLY A 191 13.57 -12.52 8.53
C GLY A 191 14.11 -11.09 8.44
N VAL A 192 13.31 -10.07 8.73
CA VAL A 192 13.81 -8.69 8.87
C VAL A 192 14.42 -8.53 10.26
N HIS A 193 15.73 -8.29 10.33
CA HIS A 193 16.45 -8.06 11.57
C HIS A 193 16.19 -6.65 12.13
N LEU A 194 16.09 -6.53 13.46
CA LEU A 194 15.83 -5.26 14.15
C LEU A 194 16.84 -4.16 13.83
N GLU A 195 18.10 -4.53 13.56
CA GLU A 195 19.17 -3.60 13.17
C GLU A 195 18.93 -2.88 11.82
N LEU A 196 18.06 -3.41 10.97
CA LEU A 196 17.65 -2.76 9.73
C LEU A 196 16.49 -1.77 9.95
N ILE A 197 15.85 -1.79 11.12
CA ILE A 197 14.60 -1.08 11.37
C ILE A 197 14.88 0.24 12.08
N ASN A 198 14.48 1.35 11.44
CA ASN A 198 14.48 2.68 12.01
C ASN A 198 13.03 3.13 12.20
N ILE A 199 12.66 3.49 13.43
CA ILE A 199 11.30 3.92 13.78
C ILE A 199 11.36 5.42 14.11
N GLU A 200 10.50 6.19 13.45
CA GLU A 200 10.33 7.63 13.69
C GLU A 200 8.87 7.93 14.00
N GLU A 201 8.62 8.57 15.14
CA GLU A 201 7.32 9.11 15.50
C GLU A 201 7.09 10.44 14.74
N LYS A 202 5.92 10.59 14.12
CA LYS A 202 5.48 11.83 13.48
C LYS A 202 4.28 12.41 14.23
N GLU A 203 4.21 13.73 14.31
CA GLU A 203 3.01 14.44 14.75
C GLU A 203 1.86 14.15 13.79
N ASP A 204 0.66 13.95 14.35
CA ASP A 204 -0.54 13.64 13.59
C ASP A 204 -0.92 14.84 12.70
N ALA A 205 -1.00 14.64 11.38
CA ALA A 205 -1.35 15.72 10.44
C ALA A 205 -2.75 16.30 10.71
N ARG A 206 -3.63 15.59 11.43
CA ARG A 206 -4.95 16.08 11.86
C ARG A 206 -4.86 17.12 12.98
N GLU A 207 -3.79 17.14 13.76
CA GLU A 207 -3.58 18.13 14.84
C GLU A 207 -3.26 19.54 14.29
N ARG A 208 -3.04 19.69 12.98
CA ARG A 208 -2.85 21.00 12.33
C ARG A 208 -4.14 21.77 12.04
N PHE A 209 -5.31 21.17 12.18
CA PHE A 209 -6.60 21.83 11.89
C PHE A 209 -7.35 22.33 13.13
N SER A 210 -6.77 22.27 14.32
CA SER A 210 -7.44 22.73 15.55
C SER A 210 -6.99 24.12 16.01
N PHE A 211 -7.22 25.17 15.20
CA PHE A 211 -7.31 26.58 15.61
C PHE A 211 -8.02 27.36 14.48
N GLN A 212 -9.01 28.25 14.62
CA GLN A 212 -9.90 28.76 15.66
C GLN A 212 -11.13 29.29 14.87
N HIS A 213 -12.36 29.08 15.36
CA HIS A 213 -13.47 29.97 15.00
C HIS A 213 -13.63 30.92 16.19
N GLU A 214 -13.15 32.16 16.02
CA GLU A 214 -13.71 33.32 16.72
C GLU A 214 -14.96 33.82 15.97
#